data_AF-A0A4S4N6Z4-F1
#
_entry.id   AF-A0A4S4N6Z4-F1
#
_cell.length_a   1.000
_cell.length_b   1.000
_cell.length_c   1.000
_cell.angle_alpha   90.00
_cell.angle_beta   90.00
_cell.angle_gamma   90.00
#
_symmetry.space_group_name_H-M   'P 1'
#
loop_
_entity.id
_entity.type
_entity.pdbx_description
1 polymer ?
#
loop_
_entity_poly.entity_id
_entity_poly.type
_entity_poly.pdbx_seq_one_letter_code
_entity_poly.pdbx_strand_id
1 'polypeptide(L)'
;MKYRIIFCLLLLGLLTTTATGQSALTYAAVDHGNPGVLAAPVQDNTAFSLTMHVTEQKRNKTEESNVHLGMTGDKVAMRMEDTGEGMVRMIFDGADGKTTMITTDKKGETQAVRIKIPKLGNLFAKSVDETTDHLRIERTGERRTIDGYDCELVIVENTKDNTTTRSWITKDIGLNTQEVFGSFSRVMGGPGSKKMALPPGLEDLSEGFPIQSTTVDGKTTYETRFTDIKTGNNIDHSLFKTDGLEIREMGF
;
A
#
# COMPACT_ATOMS: atom_id res chain seq x y z
N MET A 1 -10.73 -17.26 11.48
CA MET A 1 -10.38 -15.83 11.53
C MET A 1 -9.16 -15.52 10.65
N LYS A 2 -9.18 -15.94 9.37
CA LYS A 2 -8.01 -15.91 8.45
C LYS A 2 -8.08 -14.85 7.35
N TYR A 3 -9.10 -13.97 7.36
CA TYR A 3 -9.42 -13.08 6.23
C TYR A 3 -9.31 -11.58 6.54
N ARG A 4 -8.89 -11.18 7.75
CA ARG A 4 -8.91 -9.76 8.18
C ARG A 4 -7.73 -8.91 7.68
N ILE A 5 -6.70 -9.51 7.10
CA ILE A 5 -5.49 -8.81 6.62
C ILE A 5 -5.52 -8.53 5.11
N ILE A 6 -6.55 -9.05 4.41
CA ILE A 6 -6.59 -9.05 2.95
C ILE A 6 -6.96 -7.67 2.37
N PHE A 7 -7.62 -6.81 3.13
CA PHE A 7 -8.24 -5.62 2.55
C PHE A 7 -7.33 -4.38 2.44
N CYS A 8 -6.26 -4.32 3.23
CA CYS A 8 -5.23 -3.29 3.08
C CYS A 8 -4.39 -3.48 1.79
N LEU A 9 -4.60 -4.60 1.09
CA LEU A 9 -3.82 -5.01 -0.07
C LEU A 9 -4.40 -4.58 -1.42
N LEU A 10 -5.56 -3.92 -1.47
CA LEU A 10 -6.15 -3.47 -2.74
C LEU A 10 -5.54 -2.15 -3.27
N LEU A 11 -4.92 -1.32 -2.42
CA LEU A 11 -3.94 -0.32 -2.90
C LEU A 11 -2.55 -0.93 -3.19
N LEU A 12 -2.34 -2.21 -2.85
CA LEU A 12 -1.07 -2.93 -2.96
C LEU A 12 -1.13 -4.17 -3.85
N GLY A 13 -2.18 -4.32 -4.67
CA GLY A 13 -2.34 -5.42 -5.62
C GLY A 13 -1.86 -6.79 -5.13
N LEU A 14 -2.30 -7.24 -3.95
CA LEU A 14 -1.87 -8.53 -3.40
C LEU A 14 -3.04 -9.38 -2.86
N LEU A 15 -3.12 -10.58 -3.42
CA LEU A 15 -3.77 -11.80 -2.92
C LEU A 15 -5.29 -11.91 -3.10
N THR A 16 -5.68 -12.22 -4.33
CA THR A 16 -6.65 -13.29 -4.61
C THR A 16 -6.06 -14.28 -5.60
N THR A 17 -5.20 -15.20 -5.14
CA THR A 17 -4.85 -16.39 -5.94
C THR A 17 -5.08 -17.66 -5.14
N THR A 18 -6.04 -18.45 -5.62
CA THR A 18 -6.08 -19.89 -5.36
C THR A 18 -4.92 -20.53 -6.13
N ALA A 19 -4.03 -21.21 -5.41
CA ALA A 19 -2.85 -21.84 -5.97
C ALA A 19 -3.22 -22.98 -6.94
N THR A 20 -2.88 -22.82 -8.23
CA THR A 20 -2.57 -23.95 -9.13
C THR A 20 -1.70 -23.49 -10.30
N GLY A 21 -0.54 -24.14 -10.48
CA GLY A 21 0.14 -24.25 -11.77
C GLY A 21 1.38 -23.37 -11.94
N GLN A 22 2.57 -23.98 -11.85
CA GLN A 22 3.82 -23.39 -12.32
C GLN A 22 3.83 -23.28 -13.85
N SER A 23 4.38 -22.19 -14.37
CA SER A 23 5.04 -22.20 -15.68
C SER A 23 6.29 -21.33 -15.61
N ALA A 24 7.41 -21.87 -16.10
CA ALA A 24 8.71 -21.25 -16.12
C ALA A 24 8.85 -20.40 -17.38
N LEU A 25 9.29 -19.15 -17.26
CA LEU A 25 9.85 -18.40 -18.39
C LEU A 25 11.07 -17.56 -17.99
N THR A 26 11.94 -17.48 -18.99
CA THR A 26 13.34 -17.08 -19.06
C THR A 26 13.57 -15.57 -18.97
N TYR A 27 14.63 -15.19 -18.26
CA TYR A 27 15.13 -13.81 -18.12
C TYR A 27 16.05 -13.46 -19.29
N ALA A 28 15.80 -12.33 -19.97
CA ALA A 28 16.76 -11.69 -20.87
C ALA A 28 17.32 -10.44 -20.19
N ALA A 29 18.65 -10.37 -20.08
CA ALA A 29 19.36 -9.21 -19.55
C ALA A 29 19.72 -8.25 -20.69
N VAL A 30 19.55 -6.95 -20.47
CA VAL A 30 20.27 -5.90 -21.20
C VAL A 30 20.92 -4.98 -20.19
N ASP A 31 22.25 -5.01 -20.23
CA ASP A 31 23.20 -4.13 -19.56
C ASP A 31 23.58 -3.02 -20.53
N HIS A 32 23.53 -1.75 -20.10
CA HIS A 32 24.38 -0.70 -20.65
C HIS A 32 24.72 0.31 -19.55
N GLY A 33 26.00 0.32 -19.18
CA GLY A 33 26.59 1.18 -18.17
C GLY A 33 26.65 2.67 -18.55
N ASN A 34 26.69 3.49 -17.52
CA ASN A 34 27.21 4.84 -17.58
C ASN A 34 27.96 5.13 -16.26
N PRO A 35 29.29 5.36 -16.27
CA PRO A 35 30.04 5.67 -15.07
C PRO A 35 30.09 7.19 -14.84
N GLY A 36 29.81 7.63 -13.63
CA GLY A 36 30.43 8.85 -13.09
C GLY A 36 29.65 10.16 -13.23
N VAL A 37 28.47 10.22 -12.61
CA VAL A 37 28.02 11.47 -11.97
C VAL A 37 27.66 11.08 -10.54
N LEU A 38 28.39 11.61 -9.56
CA LEU A 38 27.97 11.55 -8.16
C LEU A 38 26.70 12.39 -8.05
N ALA A 39 25.55 11.75 -8.29
CA ALA A 39 24.25 12.36 -8.07
C ALA A 39 24.22 12.80 -6.60
N ALA A 40 23.98 14.09 -6.37
CA ALA A 40 23.55 14.56 -5.05
C ALA A 40 22.40 13.65 -4.59
N PRO A 41 22.34 13.26 -3.31
CA PRO A 41 21.27 12.39 -2.83
C PRO A 41 19.95 13.00 -3.24
N VAL A 42 19.20 12.30 -4.09
CA VAL A 42 17.86 12.69 -4.49
C VAL A 42 17.09 12.84 -3.18
N GLN A 43 16.76 14.08 -2.81
CA GLN A 43 15.81 14.34 -1.74
C GLN A 43 14.46 13.85 -2.26
N ASP A 44 14.21 12.55 -2.13
CA ASP A 44 12.93 11.95 -2.42
C ASP A 44 11.97 12.46 -1.34
N ASN A 45 11.31 13.57 -1.67
CA ASN A 45 10.50 14.39 -0.79
C ASN A 45 9.12 13.77 -0.48
N THR A 46 8.97 12.47 -0.70
CA THR A 46 7.69 11.75 -0.57
C THR A 46 7.48 11.32 0.87
N ALA A 47 7.40 12.28 1.79
CA ALA A 47 6.88 12.03 3.12
C ALA A 47 5.37 12.25 3.10
N PHE A 48 4.60 11.26 3.56
CA PHE A 48 3.15 11.40 3.72
C PHE A 48 2.61 10.61 4.91
N SER A 49 1.43 10.99 5.39
CA SER A 49 0.61 10.16 6.27
C SER A 49 -0.85 10.30 5.90
N LEU A 50 -1.65 9.26 6.11
CA LEU A 50 -3.08 9.26 5.85
C LEU A 50 -3.80 8.25 6.75
N THR A 51 -5.11 8.39 6.84
CA THR A 51 -5.99 7.40 7.44
C THR A 51 -6.84 6.78 6.33
N MET A 52 -6.84 5.46 6.26
CA MET A 52 -7.64 4.67 5.35
C MET A 52 -8.79 4.04 6.13
N HIS A 53 -10.01 4.44 5.80
CA HIS A 53 -11.22 3.82 6.29
C HIS A 53 -11.68 2.77 5.28
N VAL A 54 -11.91 1.55 5.76
CA VAL A 54 -12.39 0.43 4.95
C VAL A 54 -13.71 -0.04 5.53
N THR A 55 -14.73 -0.10 4.68
CA THR A 55 -16.02 -0.69 4.99
C THR A 55 -16.26 -1.88 4.07
N GLU A 56 -16.40 -3.07 4.64
CA GLU A 56 -16.84 -4.27 3.93
C GLU A 56 -18.34 -4.47 4.17
N GLN A 57 -19.13 -4.45 3.10
CA GLN A 57 -20.56 -4.66 3.13
C GLN A 57 -20.93 -5.99 2.46
N LYS A 58 -21.55 -6.88 3.23
CA LYS A 58 -22.17 -8.13 2.81
C LYS A 58 -23.68 -8.07 3.07
N ARG A 59 -24.46 -8.97 2.44
CA ARG A 59 -25.94 -9.01 2.51
C ARG A 59 -26.56 -8.68 3.87
N ASN A 60 -25.96 -9.16 4.98
CA ASN A 60 -26.49 -8.97 6.34
C ASN A 60 -25.42 -8.49 7.35
N LYS A 61 -24.27 -8.00 6.87
CA LYS A 61 -23.14 -7.66 7.76
C LYS A 61 -22.33 -6.52 7.17
N THR A 62 -22.02 -5.55 8.01
CA THR A 62 -21.03 -4.50 7.72
C THR A 62 -19.87 -4.67 8.70
N GLU A 63 -18.65 -4.66 8.17
CA GLU A 63 -17.42 -4.63 8.96
C GLU A 63 -16.64 -3.36 8.60
N GLU A 64 -16.15 -2.65 9.60
CA GLU A 64 -15.35 -1.45 9.44
C GLU A 64 -13.95 -1.67 10.00
N SER A 65 -12.95 -1.09 9.35
CA SER A 65 -11.58 -1.08 9.83
C SER A 65 -10.88 0.21 9.43
N ASN A 66 -10.06 0.73 10.33
CA ASN A 66 -9.26 1.92 10.09
C ASN A 66 -7.79 1.56 10.11
N VAL A 67 -7.06 2.03 9.11
CA VAL A 67 -5.64 1.83 8.98
C VAL A 67 -4.96 3.17 8.83
N HIS A 68 -4.05 3.50 9.74
CA HIS A 68 -3.19 4.67 9.62
C HIS A 68 -1.92 4.26 8.89
N LEU A 69 -1.60 4.98 7.82
CA LEU A 69 -0.41 4.75 7.01
C LEU A 69 0.48 5.98 7.07
N GLY A 70 1.78 5.76 7.20
CA GLY A 70 2.79 6.80 7.12
C GLY A 70 3.98 6.33 6.30
N MET A 71 4.58 7.24 5.56
CA MET A 71 5.84 7.03 4.87
C MET A 71 6.78 8.22 5.08
N THR A 72 8.05 7.88 5.27
CA THR A 72 9.20 8.79 5.22
C THR A 72 10.19 8.24 4.19
N GLY A 73 11.26 8.96 3.88
CA GLY A 73 12.20 8.58 2.83
C GLY A 73 12.72 7.13 2.93
N ASP A 74 12.89 6.60 4.15
CA ASP A 74 13.42 5.26 4.40
C ASP A 74 12.48 4.35 5.22
N LYS A 75 11.34 4.83 5.73
CA LYS A 75 10.44 4.03 6.57
C LYS A 75 8.99 4.09 6.12
N VAL A 76 8.31 2.98 6.30
CA VAL A 76 6.87 2.83 6.13
C VAL A 76 6.30 2.37 7.46
N ALA A 77 5.27 3.03 7.96
CA ALA A 77 4.56 2.65 9.17
C ALA A 77 3.08 2.41 8.88
N MET A 78 2.53 1.37 9.49
CA MET A 78 1.11 1.04 9.41
C MET A 78 0.59 0.75 10.81
N ARG A 79 -0.51 1.36 11.22
CA ARG A 79 -1.21 1.08 12.47
C ARG A 79 -2.65 0.72 12.18
N MET A 80 -3.05 -0.49 12.55
CA MET A 80 -4.44 -0.92 12.49
C MET A 80 -5.13 -0.55 13.81
N GLU A 81 -6.30 0.07 13.72
CA GLU A 81 -7.15 0.26 14.89
C GLU A 81 -7.73 -1.07 15.38
N ASP A 82 -8.08 -1.09 16.68
CA ASP A 82 -8.44 -2.26 17.48
C ASP A 82 -9.20 -3.34 16.70
N THR A 83 -8.53 -4.49 16.48
CA THR A 83 -9.10 -5.64 15.78
C THR A 83 -10.00 -6.51 16.67
N GLY A 84 -10.24 -6.07 17.91
CA GLY A 84 -10.81 -6.87 18.98
C GLY A 84 -9.76 -7.70 19.75
N GLU A 85 -8.50 -7.66 19.33
CA GLU A 85 -7.35 -8.29 20.01
C GLU A 85 -6.32 -7.26 20.52
N GLY A 86 -6.59 -5.96 20.32
CA GLY A 86 -5.66 -4.88 20.61
C GLY A 86 -5.19 -4.15 19.35
N MET A 87 -4.24 -3.24 19.54
CA MET A 87 -3.65 -2.43 18.47
C MET A 87 -2.36 -3.07 17.95
N VAL A 88 -2.22 -3.11 16.63
CA VAL A 88 -1.01 -3.58 15.96
C VAL A 88 -0.43 -2.45 15.12
N ARG A 89 0.85 -2.17 15.33
CA ARG A 89 1.64 -1.21 14.57
C ARG A 89 2.87 -1.89 13.99
N MET A 90 3.08 -1.73 12.70
CA MET A 90 4.22 -2.25 11.96
C MET A 90 5.03 -1.10 11.40
N ILE A 91 6.35 -1.15 11.54
CA ILE A 91 7.29 -0.18 10.99
C ILE A 91 8.31 -0.95 10.16
N PHE A 92 8.29 -0.75 8.85
CA PHE A 92 9.27 -1.27 7.92
C PHE A 92 10.39 -0.25 7.77
N ASP A 93 11.61 -0.67 8.02
CA ASP A 93 12.81 0.14 7.92
C ASP A 93 13.61 -0.30 6.69
N GLY A 94 13.56 0.51 5.63
CA GLY A 94 14.25 0.21 4.37
C GLY A 94 15.76 0.30 4.49
N ALA A 95 16.29 0.99 5.51
CA ALA A 95 17.73 1.15 5.71
C ALA A 95 18.41 -0.16 6.10
N ASP A 96 17.76 -0.99 6.93
CA ASP A 96 18.28 -2.28 7.37
C ASP A 96 17.42 -3.49 6.93
N GLY A 97 16.30 -3.23 6.26
CA GLY A 97 15.37 -4.24 5.76
C GLY A 97 14.65 -5.02 6.87
N LYS A 98 14.56 -4.44 8.08
CA LYS A 98 13.85 -5.06 9.21
C LYS A 98 12.47 -4.44 9.40
N THR A 99 11.60 -5.20 10.06
CA THR A 99 10.26 -4.78 10.43
C THR A 99 10.12 -4.84 11.94
N THR A 100 9.78 -3.70 12.56
CA THR A 100 9.40 -3.64 13.96
C THR A 100 7.89 -3.78 14.07
N MET A 101 7.44 -4.86 14.70
CA MET A 101 6.04 -5.11 15.04
C MET A 101 5.82 -4.76 16.50
N ILE A 102 4.81 -3.93 16.76
CA ILE A 102 4.45 -3.42 18.07
C ILE A 102 2.99 -3.77 18.30
N THR A 103 2.73 -4.58 19.30
CA THR A 103 1.38 -4.99 19.68
C THR A 103 1.08 -4.42 21.05
N THR A 104 -0.08 -3.79 21.21
CA THR A 104 -0.61 -3.35 22.51
C THR A 104 -1.91 -4.09 22.76
N ASP A 105 -1.95 -4.88 23.83
CA ASP A 105 -3.15 -5.63 24.18
C ASP A 105 -4.23 -4.72 24.80
N LYS A 106 -5.38 -5.30 25.16
CA LYS A 106 -6.49 -4.57 25.78
C LYS A 106 -6.19 -4.01 27.17
N LYS A 107 -5.17 -4.53 27.85
CA LYS A 107 -4.73 -4.04 29.17
C LYS A 107 -3.72 -2.89 29.04
N GLY A 108 -3.29 -2.59 27.82
CA GLY A 108 -2.25 -1.60 27.54
C GLY A 108 -0.83 -2.16 27.65
N GLU A 109 -0.67 -3.48 27.77
CA GLU A 109 0.66 -4.10 27.78
C GLU A 109 1.22 -4.07 26.34
N THR A 110 2.37 -3.42 26.17
CA THR A 110 3.03 -3.29 24.86
C THR A 110 4.17 -4.29 24.73
N GLN A 111 4.21 -5.00 23.60
CA GLN A 111 5.32 -5.85 23.20
C GLN A 111 5.84 -5.37 21.85
N ALA A 112 7.17 -5.30 21.70
CA ALA A 112 7.82 -4.91 20.45
C ALA A 112 8.83 -5.97 20.03
N VAL A 113 8.73 -6.40 18.77
CA VAL A 113 9.63 -7.38 18.17
C VAL A 113 10.17 -6.81 16.87
N ARG A 114 11.48 -6.90 16.64
CA ARG A 114 12.11 -6.58 15.36
C ARG A 114 12.48 -7.87 14.65
N ILE A 115 11.95 -8.06 13.46
CA ILE A 115 12.20 -9.24 12.62
C ILE A 115 12.76 -8.83 11.27
N LYS A 116 13.65 -9.64 10.71
CA LYS A 116 13.99 -9.55 9.29
C LYS A 116 12.97 -10.39 8.52
N ILE A 117 12.18 -9.76 7.65
CA ILE A 117 11.24 -10.49 6.79
C ILE A 117 11.91 -10.66 5.42
N PRO A 118 12.53 -11.83 5.15
CA PRO A 118 13.18 -12.04 3.87
C PRO A 118 12.13 -12.01 2.74
N LYS A 119 12.46 -11.28 1.66
CA LYS A 119 11.76 -11.35 0.38
C LYS A 119 10.33 -10.79 0.35
N LEU A 120 9.97 -9.83 1.20
CA LEU A 120 8.70 -9.08 1.04
C LEU A 120 8.55 -8.54 -0.38
N GLY A 121 9.58 -7.86 -0.91
CA GLY A 121 9.56 -7.34 -2.28
C GLY A 121 9.24 -8.40 -3.35
N ASN A 122 9.69 -9.64 -3.19
CA ASN A 122 9.38 -10.72 -4.15
C ASN A 122 7.93 -11.20 -4.05
N LEU A 123 7.30 -11.07 -2.88
CA LEU A 123 5.87 -11.36 -2.73
C LEU A 123 5.04 -10.30 -3.47
N PHE A 124 5.38 -9.02 -3.33
CA PHE A 124 4.72 -7.93 -4.06
C PHE A 124 4.96 -8.01 -5.58
N ALA A 125 6.18 -8.31 -6.03
CA ALA A 125 6.47 -8.40 -7.47
C ALA A 125 5.64 -9.50 -8.16
N LYS A 126 5.48 -10.66 -7.51
CA LYS A 126 4.74 -11.79 -8.08
C LYS A 126 3.25 -11.54 -8.27
N SER A 127 2.63 -10.74 -7.41
CA SER A 127 1.20 -10.45 -7.54
C SER A 127 0.90 -9.38 -8.58
N VAL A 128 1.87 -8.50 -8.84
CA VAL A 128 1.77 -7.46 -9.85
C VAL A 128 1.79 -8.07 -11.26
N ASP A 129 2.70 -9.02 -11.52
CA ASP A 129 2.87 -9.65 -12.84
C ASP A 129 1.66 -10.48 -13.32
N GLU A 130 0.83 -10.99 -12.40
CA GLU A 130 -0.31 -11.84 -12.76
C GLU A 130 -1.60 -11.04 -13.07
N THR A 131 -1.60 -9.72 -12.86
CA THR A 131 -2.84 -8.95 -12.64
C THR A 131 -3.21 -7.98 -13.76
N THR A 132 -2.38 -7.68 -14.75
CA THR A 132 -2.68 -6.56 -15.67
C THR A 132 -3.34 -6.87 -16.99
N ASP A 133 -3.12 -8.04 -17.60
CA ASP A 133 -3.65 -8.34 -18.94
C ASP A 133 -5.18 -8.40 -19.01
N HIS A 134 -5.84 -8.42 -17.85
CA HIS A 134 -7.30 -8.53 -17.72
C HIS A 134 -7.95 -7.27 -17.13
N LEU A 135 -7.18 -6.18 -16.95
CA LEU A 135 -7.71 -4.91 -16.48
C LEU A 135 -8.17 -4.03 -17.64
N ARG A 136 -9.33 -3.40 -17.47
CA ARG A 136 -9.82 -2.33 -18.34
C ARG A 136 -9.99 -1.08 -17.49
N ILE A 137 -9.41 0.01 -17.93
CA ILE A 137 -9.49 1.30 -17.25
C ILE A 137 -10.27 2.27 -18.11
N GLU A 138 -11.24 2.95 -17.51
CA GLU A 138 -12.05 3.97 -18.13
C GLU A 138 -12.02 5.24 -17.28
N ARG A 139 -11.52 6.33 -17.86
CA ARG A 139 -11.73 7.69 -17.33
C ARG A 139 -13.06 8.20 -17.86
N THR A 140 -14.02 8.36 -16.95
CA THR A 140 -15.40 8.69 -17.32
C THR A 140 -15.59 10.17 -17.67
N GLY A 141 -14.68 11.04 -17.22
CA GLY A 141 -14.85 12.49 -17.25
C GLY A 141 -15.87 13.02 -16.23
N GLU A 142 -16.55 12.15 -15.47
CA GLU A 142 -17.43 12.56 -14.38
C GLU A 142 -16.60 13.16 -13.24
N ARG A 143 -17.05 14.30 -12.72
CA ARG A 143 -16.35 15.07 -11.70
C ARG A 143 -17.21 15.31 -10.49
N ARG A 144 -16.58 15.27 -9.32
CA ARG A 144 -17.23 15.54 -8.03
C ARG A 144 -16.20 16.06 -7.03
N THR A 145 -16.64 16.98 -6.18
CA THR A 145 -15.84 17.41 -5.02
C THR A 145 -16.08 16.46 -3.83
N ILE A 146 -15.01 15.92 -3.26
CA ILE A 146 -15.05 15.05 -2.07
C ILE A 146 -14.06 15.62 -1.04
N ASP A 147 -14.55 15.96 0.15
CA ASP A 147 -13.73 16.53 1.23
C ASP A 147 -12.92 17.78 0.84
N GLY A 148 -13.42 18.55 -0.12
CA GLY A 148 -12.78 19.75 -0.66
C GLY A 148 -11.80 19.50 -1.81
N TYR A 149 -11.62 18.25 -2.23
CA TYR A 149 -10.78 17.88 -3.37
C TYR A 149 -11.62 17.71 -4.63
N ASP A 150 -11.13 18.24 -5.75
CA ASP A 150 -11.72 18.01 -7.05
C ASP A 150 -11.28 16.64 -7.57
N CYS A 151 -12.26 15.75 -7.74
CA CYS A 151 -12.04 14.36 -8.12
C CYS A 151 -12.65 14.07 -9.50
N GLU A 152 -11.99 13.18 -10.25
CA GLU A 152 -12.50 12.54 -11.45
C GLU A 152 -12.78 11.06 -11.17
N LEU A 153 -13.89 10.53 -11.68
CA LEU A 153 -14.21 9.12 -11.58
C LEU A 153 -13.44 8.31 -12.63
N VAL A 154 -12.71 7.32 -12.14
CA VAL A 154 -12.06 6.27 -12.93
C VAL A 154 -12.66 4.92 -12.56
N ILE A 155 -13.02 4.14 -13.57
CA ILE A 155 -13.55 2.79 -13.42
C ILE A 155 -12.48 1.81 -13.86
N VAL A 156 -12.20 0.81 -13.01
CA VAL A 156 -11.28 -0.29 -13.30
C VAL A 156 -12.09 -1.58 -13.25
N GLU A 157 -12.15 -2.29 -14.36
CA GLU A 157 -12.77 -3.61 -14.45
C GLU A 157 -11.69 -4.68 -14.53
N ASN A 158 -11.76 -5.67 -13.65
CA ASN A 158 -10.97 -6.89 -13.75
C ASN A 158 -11.86 -7.97 -14.38
N THR A 159 -11.57 -8.29 -15.64
CA THR A 159 -12.36 -9.25 -16.44
C THR A 159 -12.13 -10.70 -16.03
N LYS A 160 -11.02 -11.02 -15.37
CA LYS A 160 -10.70 -12.37 -14.88
C LYS A 160 -11.50 -12.73 -13.63
N ASP A 161 -11.57 -11.80 -12.68
CA ASP A 161 -12.23 -11.99 -11.39
C ASP A 161 -13.66 -11.43 -11.39
N ASN A 162 -14.09 -10.79 -12.49
CA ASN A 162 -15.39 -10.14 -12.64
C ASN A 162 -15.67 -9.14 -11.50
N THR A 163 -14.67 -8.31 -11.20
CA THR A 163 -14.77 -7.25 -10.19
C THR A 163 -14.71 -5.87 -10.87
N THR A 164 -15.44 -4.92 -10.30
CA THR A 164 -15.45 -3.54 -10.78
C THR A 164 -15.10 -2.60 -9.64
N THR A 165 -14.07 -1.80 -9.81
CA THR A 165 -13.65 -0.76 -8.87
C THR A 165 -13.94 0.60 -9.45
N ARG A 166 -14.64 1.45 -8.70
CA ARG A 166 -14.89 2.85 -9.01
C ARG A 166 -14.07 3.70 -8.07
N SER A 167 -13.12 4.47 -8.60
CA SER A 167 -12.20 5.29 -7.82
C SER A 167 -12.35 6.76 -8.19
N TRP A 168 -12.57 7.60 -7.18
CA TRP A 168 -12.53 9.05 -7.28
C TRP A 168 -11.11 9.53 -7.02
N ILE A 169 -10.45 10.00 -8.07
CA ILE A 169 -9.03 10.37 -8.05
C ILE A 169 -8.90 11.89 -8.09
N THR A 170 -8.14 12.46 -7.16
CA THR A 170 -7.79 13.89 -7.16
C THR A 170 -6.33 14.11 -7.58
N LYS A 171 -6.05 15.30 -8.11
CA LYS A 171 -4.68 15.77 -8.40
C LYS A 171 -4.22 16.87 -7.42
N ASP A 172 -5.07 17.27 -6.48
CA ASP A 172 -4.87 18.48 -5.66
C ASP A 172 -3.85 18.30 -4.53
N ILE A 173 -3.57 17.05 -4.13
CA ILE A 173 -2.79 16.72 -2.92
C ILE A 173 -1.28 16.69 -3.19
N GLY A 174 -0.86 16.81 -4.46
CA GLY A 174 0.55 16.67 -4.84
C GLY A 174 1.13 15.27 -4.56
N LEU A 175 0.27 14.30 -4.25
CA LEU A 175 0.59 12.88 -4.21
C LEU A 175 0.09 12.24 -5.48
N ASN A 176 0.89 11.32 -6.01
CA ASN A 176 0.46 10.47 -7.11
C ASN A 176 0.67 8.99 -6.77
N THR A 177 -0.21 8.16 -7.29
CA THR A 177 -0.27 6.73 -6.94
C THR A 177 1.04 6.02 -7.32
N GLN A 178 1.69 6.44 -8.41
CA GLN A 178 2.96 5.88 -8.86
C GLN A 178 4.11 6.13 -7.89
N GLU A 179 4.21 7.33 -7.32
CA GLU A 179 5.21 7.71 -6.34
C GLU A 179 4.96 7.02 -5.01
N VAL A 180 3.71 7.00 -4.55
CA VAL A 180 3.32 6.31 -3.33
C VAL A 180 3.66 4.82 -3.43
N PHE A 181 3.18 4.15 -4.48
CA PHE A 181 3.42 2.72 -4.70
C PHE A 181 4.91 2.41 -4.91
N GLY A 182 5.59 3.21 -5.73
CA GLY A 182 7.01 3.01 -6.03
C GLY A 182 7.90 3.19 -4.80
N SER A 183 7.59 4.17 -3.95
CA SER A 183 8.33 4.41 -2.71
C SER A 183 8.08 3.30 -1.69
N PHE A 184 6.81 2.89 -1.53
CA PHE A 184 6.43 1.79 -0.66
C PHE A 184 7.13 0.48 -1.07
N SER A 185 7.15 0.19 -2.38
CA SER A 185 7.84 -0.97 -2.95
C SER A 185 9.35 -0.96 -2.68
N ARG A 186 9.99 0.22 -2.76
CA ARG A 186 11.42 0.37 -2.46
C ARG A 186 11.71 0.12 -0.98
N VAL A 187 10.94 0.73 -0.08
CA VAL A 187 11.15 0.56 1.36
C VAL A 187 10.99 -0.90 1.78
N MET A 188 9.93 -1.57 1.33
CA MET A 188 9.69 -2.97 1.65
C MET A 188 10.58 -3.96 0.90
N GLY A 189 11.12 -3.58 -0.26
CA GLY A 189 12.09 -4.37 -0.99
C GLY A 189 13.45 -4.45 -0.29
N GLY A 190 13.71 -3.51 0.63
CA GLY A 190 14.95 -3.43 1.40
C GLY A 190 16.12 -2.85 0.59
N PRO A 191 17.33 -2.87 1.18
CA PRO A 191 18.52 -2.28 0.56
C PRO A 191 18.81 -2.87 -0.83
N GLY A 192 18.98 -2.00 -1.83
CA GLY A 192 19.29 -2.40 -3.21
C GLY A 192 18.09 -2.84 -4.06
N SER A 193 16.87 -2.75 -3.53
CA SER A 193 15.67 -3.01 -4.32
C SER A 193 15.46 -1.92 -5.38
N LYS A 194 15.08 -2.33 -6.60
CA LYS A 194 14.72 -1.41 -7.68
C LYS A 194 13.29 -0.95 -7.47
N LYS A 195 12.99 0.30 -7.85
CA LYS A 195 11.60 0.80 -7.94
C LYS A 195 10.85 -0.14 -8.89
N MET A 196 9.79 -0.78 -8.41
CA MET A 196 8.90 -1.52 -9.29
C MET A 196 8.22 -0.50 -10.20
N ALA A 197 8.23 -0.78 -11.50
CA ALA A 197 7.39 -0.04 -12.43
C ALA A 197 5.92 -0.30 -12.05
N LEU A 198 5.04 0.66 -12.32
CA LEU A 198 3.62 0.32 -12.38
C LEU A 198 3.47 -0.72 -13.49
N PRO A 199 2.69 -1.78 -13.24
CA PRO A 199 2.50 -2.77 -14.28
C PRO A 199 1.73 -2.15 -15.47
N PRO A 200 1.96 -2.68 -16.68
CA PRO A 200 1.34 -2.15 -17.90
C PRO A 200 -0.18 -2.07 -17.78
N GLY A 201 -0.78 -0.98 -18.23
CA GLY A 201 -2.23 -0.75 -18.13
C GLY A 201 -2.68 -0.01 -16.88
N LEU A 202 -1.79 0.27 -15.91
CA LEU A 202 -2.08 1.14 -14.76
C LEU A 202 -1.50 2.56 -14.91
N GLU A 203 -0.90 2.89 -16.06
CA GLU A 203 -0.33 4.22 -16.32
C GLU A 203 -1.40 5.30 -16.19
N ASP A 204 -2.65 5.01 -16.60
CA ASP A 204 -3.75 5.95 -16.50
C ASP A 204 -4.17 6.23 -15.04
N LEU A 205 -3.80 5.37 -14.08
CA LEU A 205 -3.98 5.61 -12.64
C LEU A 205 -2.78 6.30 -12.00
N SER A 206 -1.68 6.49 -12.74
CA SER A 206 -0.47 7.10 -12.20
C SER A 206 -0.69 8.56 -11.82
N GLU A 207 -1.59 9.26 -12.53
CA GLU A 207 -1.86 10.69 -12.31
C GLU A 207 -2.93 10.93 -11.26
N GLY A 208 -2.49 11.13 -10.01
CA GLY A 208 -3.31 11.53 -8.89
C GLY A 208 -3.40 10.48 -7.79
N PHE A 209 -4.22 10.76 -6.78
CA PHE A 209 -4.40 9.92 -5.60
C PHE A 209 -5.90 9.63 -5.38
N PRO A 210 -6.28 8.36 -5.13
CA PRO A 210 -7.67 8.03 -4.83
C PRO A 210 -8.08 8.61 -3.46
N ILE A 211 -9.23 9.28 -3.41
CA ILE A 211 -9.84 9.77 -2.15
C ILE A 211 -10.92 8.81 -1.67
N GLN A 212 -11.65 8.22 -2.62
CA GLN A 212 -12.68 7.25 -2.34
C GLN A 212 -12.70 6.19 -3.44
N SER A 213 -12.80 4.92 -3.05
CA SER A 213 -12.93 3.80 -3.96
C SER A 213 -14.05 2.88 -3.51
N THR A 214 -14.80 2.33 -4.46
CA THR A 214 -15.81 1.30 -4.22
C THR A 214 -15.54 0.12 -5.13
N THR A 215 -15.29 -1.05 -4.58
CA THR A 215 -15.08 -2.30 -5.31
C THR A 215 -16.26 -3.24 -5.09
N VAL A 216 -16.86 -3.71 -6.17
CA VAL A 216 -17.90 -4.75 -6.13
C VAL A 216 -17.30 -6.08 -6.56
N ASP A 217 -17.40 -7.06 -5.67
CA ASP A 217 -16.97 -8.45 -5.87
C ASP A 217 -18.14 -9.39 -5.52
N GLY A 218 -18.88 -9.81 -6.56
CA GLY A 218 -20.06 -10.64 -6.44
C GLY A 218 -21.15 -10.02 -5.57
N LYS A 219 -21.26 -10.47 -4.31
CA LYS A 219 -22.26 -10.00 -3.32
C LYS A 219 -21.65 -9.14 -2.21
N THR A 220 -20.36 -8.86 -2.31
CA THR A 220 -19.62 -8.05 -1.34
C THR A 220 -19.25 -6.75 -2.00
N THR A 221 -19.54 -5.65 -1.32
CA THR A 221 -19.07 -4.32 -1.71
C THR A 221 -18.05 -3.89 -0.69
N TYR A 222 -16.95 -3.34 -1.17
CA TYR A 222 -15.96 -2.73 -0.32
C TYR A 222 -15.84 -1.26 -0.64
N GLU A 223 -15.84 -0.44 0.38
CA GLU A 223 -15.64 1.00 0.27
C GLU A 223 -14.37 1.37 1.01
N THR A 224 -13.51 2.11 0.34
CA THR A 224 -12.28 2.64 0.91
C THR A 224 -12.31 4.16 0.82
N ARG A 225 -11.98 4.85 1.89
CA ARG A 225 -11.87 6.31 1.93
C ARG A 225 -10.56 6.74 2.57
N PHE A 226 -9.88 7.70 1.95
CA PHE A 226 -8.65 8.29 2.45
C PHE A 226 -8.94 9.65 3.06
N THR A 227 -8.52 9.83 4.31
CA THR A 227 -8.71 11.03 5.11
C THR A 227 -7.40 11.39 5.81
N ASP A 228 -7.37 12.55 6.47
CA ASP A 228 -6.22 13.03 7.25
C ASP A 228 -4.89 12.99 6.49
N ILE A 229 -4.97 13.27 5.18
CA ILE A 229 -3.84 13.20 4.26
C ILE A 229 -2.92 14.40 4.52
N LYS A 230 -1.68 14.11 4.88
CA LYS A 230 -0.64 15.11 5.18
C LYS A 230 0.62 14.76 4.41
N THR A 231 1.34 15.77 3.95
CA THR A 231 2.58 15.61 3.17
C THR A 231 3.71 16.46 3.76
N GLY A 232 4.95 16.15 3.36
CA GLY A 232 6.14 16.89 3.77
C GLY A 232 6.39 16.79 5.28
N ASN A 233 6.58 17.92 5.94
CA ASN A 233 6.92 17.98 7.37
C ASN A 233 5.71 17.86 8.31
N ASN A 234 4.48 17.83 7.76
CA ASN A 234 3.26 17.82 8.55
C ASN A 234 2.73 16.40 8.83
N ILE A 235 3.48 15.36 8.49
CA ILE A 235 3.02 13.97 8.62
C ILE A 235 2.84 13.56 10.09
N ASP A 236 2.04 12.52 10.32
CA ASP A 236 1.91 11.92 11.65
C ASP A 236 3.17 11.11 12.01
N HIS A 237 4.13 11.78 12.64
CA HIS A 237 5.36 11.16 13.15
C HIS A 237 5.10 10.13 14.27
N SER A 238 3.93 10.13 14.92
CA SER A 238 3.62 9.17 15.99
C SER A 238 3.59 7.72 15.48
N LEU A 239 3.33 7.52 14.19
CA LEU A 239 3.34 6.20 13.55
C LEU A 239 4.73 5.54 13.59
N PHE A 240 5.80 6.32 13.68
CA PHE A 240 7.19 5.84 13.63
C PHE A 240 7.86 5.77 15.00
N LYS A 241 7.24 6.30 16.06
CA LYS A 241 7.85 6.38 17.39
C LYS A 241 8.02 5.02 18.03
N THR A 242 9.24 4.69 18.42
CA THR A 242 9.59 3.48 19.17
C THR A 242 10.20 3.78 20.54
N ASP A 243 10.29 5.06 20.93
CA ASP A 243 10.89 5.49 22.18
C ASP A 243 10.23 4.84 23.39
N GLY A 244 11.05 4.35 24.33
CA GLY A 244 10.58 3.71 25.57
C GLY A 244 10.09 2.26 25.41
N LEU A 245 10.17 1.66 24.21
CA LEU A 245 9.82 0.25 24.00
C LEU A 245 11.06 -0.64 24.12
N GLU A 246 10.93 -1.74 24.89
CA GLU A 246 11.89 -2.83 24.83
C GLU A 246 11.67 -3.62 23.53
N ILE A 247 12.53 -3.40 22.54
CA ILE A 247 12.47 -4.10 21.26
C ILE A 247 13.30 -5.38 21.33
N ARG A 248 12.63 -6.52 21.16
CA ARG A 248 13.30 -7.83 21.09
C ARG A 248 13.64 -8.16 19.64
N GLU A 249 14.91 -8.37 19.35
CA GLU A 249 15.35 -8.86 18.03
C GLU A 249 15.00 -10.35 17.89
N MET A 250 14.40 -10.73 16.77
CA MET A 250 14.12 -12.11 16.40
C MET A 250 14.60 -12.39 14.96
N GLY A 251 15.43 -13.42 14.81
CA GLY A 251 15.99 -13.84 13.52
C GLY A 251 17.40 -13.30 13.26
N PHE A 252 18.29 -14.21 12.85
CA PHE A 252 19.65 -13.93 12.38
C PHE A 252 19.67 -13.98 10.84
#